data_AF-A0A1H3P486-F1
#
_entry.id   AF-A0A1H3P486-F1
#
_cell.length_a   1.000
_cell.length_b   1.000
_cell.length_c   1.000
_cell.angle_alpha   90.00
_cell.angle_beta   90.00
_cell.angle_gamma   90.00
#
_symmetry.space_group_name_H-M   'P 1'
#
loop_
_entity.id
_entity.type
_entity.pdbx_description
1 polymer ?
#
loop_
_entity_poly.entity_id
_entity_poly.type
_entity_poly.pdbx_seq_one_letter_code
_entity_poly.pdbx_strand_id
1 'polypeptide(L)'
;MNRDEALQSMADTDWSAADVQREPRRMSFVYTVRLPDELAQWVEGKATEQNRRPSTLIRELLEAARRLEADDEPVVVRRSDLVRAIDAAVRPTAA
;
A
#
# COMPACT_ATOMS: atom_id res chain seq x y z
N MET A 1 -14.23 -39.56 -15.72
CA MET A 1 -13.68 -38.67 -16.75
C MET A 1 -12.17 -38.65 -16.57
N ASN A 2 -11.45 -39.24 -17.52
CA ASN A 2 -9.99 -39.33 -17.49
C ASN A 2 -9.40 -37.99 -18.00
N ARG A 3 -8.18 -37.65 -17.56
CA ARG A 3 -7.47 -36.42 -17.96
C ARG A 3 -7.39 -36.27 -19.49
N ASP A 4 -7.20 -37.37 -20.19
CA ASP A 4 -7.03 -37.38 -21.64
C ASP A 4 -8.35 -37.07 -22.37
N GLU A 5 -9.49 -37.53 -21.86
CA GLU A 5 -10.82 -37.19 -22.39
C GLU A 5 -11.13 -35.70 -22.20
N ALA A 6 -10.70 -35.12 -21.07
CA ALA A 6 -10.86 -33.70 -20.80
C ALA A 6 -10.02 -32.83 -21.75
N LEU A 7 -8.77 -33.23 -22.01
CA LEU A 7 -7.88 -32.53 -22.93
C LEU A 7 -8.39 -32.57 -24.38
N GLN A 8 -8.91 -33.73 -24.81
CA GLN A 8 -9.53 -33.89 -26.12
C GLN A 8 -10.74 -32.95 -26.29
N SER A 9 -11.63 -32.91 -25.28
CA SER A 9 -12.81 -32.04 -25.32
C SER A 9 -12.46 -30.55 -25.37
N MET A 10 -11.37 -30.13 -24.74
CA MET A 10 -10.91 -28.73 -24.77
C MET A 10 -10.31 -28.34 -26.13
N ALA A 11 -9.66 -29.28 -26.82
CA ALA A 11 -9.03 -29.04 -28.12
C ALA A 11 -10.07 -28.80 -29.23
N ASP A 12 -11.23 -29.46 -29.15
CA ASP A 12 -12.30 -29.34 -30.14
C ASP A 12 -13.26 -28.16 -29.87
N THR A 13 -13.06 -27.43 -28.76
CA THR A 13 -13.90 -26.28 -28.40
C THR A 13 -13.38 -25.01 -29.10
N ASP A 14 -14.24 -24.31 -29.83
CA ASP A 14 -13.90 -22.99 -30.40
C ASP A 14 -13.93 -21.91 -29.31
N TRP A 15 -12.75 -21.36 -29.02
CA TRP A 15 -12.53 -20.32 -28.01
C TRP A 15 -12.44 -18.91 -28.61
N SER A 16 -12.69 -18.73 -29.90
CA SER A 16 -12.51 -17.45 -30.61
C SER A 16 -13.37 -16.31 -30.04
N ALA A 17 -14.52 -16.62 -29.43
CA ALA A 17 -15.41 -15.67 -28.76
C ALA A 17 -15.25 -15.64 -27.22
N ALA A 18 -14.22 -16.31 -26.68
CA ALA A 18 -14.03 -16.36 -25.24
C ALA A 18 -13.58 -15.00 -24.68
N ASP A 19 -14.34 -14.47 -23.73
CA ASP A 19 -13.96 -13.29 -22.97
C ASP A 19 -12.87 -13.66 -21.95
N VAL A 20 -11.62 -13.40 -22.32
CA VAL A 20 -10.47 -13.62 -21.43
C VAL A 20 -10.33 -12.43 -20.50
N GLN A 21 -10.79 -12.61 -19.28
CA GLN A 21 -10.57 -11.67 -18.18
C GLN A 21 -9.07 -11.60 -17.84
N ARG A 22 -8.37 -10.60 -18.39
CA ARG A 22 -6.91 -10.40 -18.23
C ARG A 22 -6.53 -9.53 -17.03
N GLU A 23 -7.51 -8.88 -16.42
CA GLU A 23 -7.27 -8.02 -15.28
C GLU A 23 -6.85 -8.86 -14.06
N PRO A 24 -5.71 -8.53 -13.42
CA PRO A 24 -5.35 -9.18 -12.17
C PRO A 24 -6.49 -8.98 -11.18
N ARG A 25 -7.13 -10.08 -10.77
CA ARG A 25 -8.09 -10.03 -9.67
C ARG A 25 -7.36 -9.43 -8.47
N ARG A 26 -7.86 -8.30 -7.95
CA ARG A 26 -7.34 -7.73 -6.70
C ARG A 26 -7.55 -8.77 -5.61
N MET A 27 -6.47 -9.44 -5.20
CA MET A 27 -6.50 -10.34 -4.07
C MET A 27 -6.69 -9.51 -2.80
N SER A 28 -7.81 -9.69 -2.12
CA SER A 28 -8.03 -9.13 -0.80
C SER A 28 -7.67 -10.17 0.26
N PHE A 29 -6.70 -9.84 1.11
CA PHE A 29 -6.40 -10.63 2.30
C PHE A 29 -7.07 -9.99 3.52
N VAL A 30 -7.76 -10.80 4.32
CA VAL A 30 -8.32 -10.37 5.60
C VAL A 30 -7.44 -10.93 6.71
N TYR A 31 -6.83 -10.03 7.48
CA TYR A 31 -6.04 -10.39 8.65
C TYR A 31 -6.82 -10.04 9.91
N THR A 32 -6.86 -10.96 10.85
CA THR A 32 -7.35 -10.70 12.21
C THR A 32 -6.15 -10.58 13.13
N VAL A 33 -6.02 -9.42 13.78
CA VAL A 33 -4.94 -9.14 14.74
C VAL A 33 -5.53 -8.77 16.09
N ARG A 34 -4.83 -9.13 17.16
CA ARG A 34 -5.16 -8.64 18.51
C ARG A 34 -4.24 -7.47 18.82
N LEU A 35 -4.83 -6.33 19.14
CA LEU A 35 -4.10 -5.15 19.59
C LEU A 35 -4.06 -5.14 21.12
N PRO A 36 -2.96 -4.67 21.74
CA PRO A 36 -2.96 -4.28 23.15
C PRO A 36 -4.08 -3.26 23.42
N ASP A 37 -4.65 -3.32 24.63
CA ASP A 37 -5.83 -2.54 25.00
C ASP A 37 -5.65 -1.02 24.79
N GLU A 38 -4.52 -0.46 25.25
CA GLU A 38 -4.19 0.96 25.07
C GLU A 38 -4.16 1.38 23.60
N LEU A 39 -3.60 0.52 22.73
CA LEU A 39 -3.51 0.80 21.30
C LEU A 39 -4.88 0.69 20.62
N ALA A 40 -5.70 -0.29 21.02
CA ALA A 40 -7.06 -0.42 20.51
C ALA A 40 -7.90 0.81 20.86
N GLN A 41 -7.86 1.25 22.12
CA GLN A 41 -8.58 2.44 22.59
C GLN A 41 -8.12 3.71 21.85
N TRP A 42 -6.80 3.86 21.64
CA TRP A 42 -6.26 4.98 20.89
C TRP A 42 -6.76 5.02 19.43
N VAL A 43 -6.75 3.87 18.74
CA VAL A 43 -7.24 3.77 17.35
C VAL A 43 -8.73 4.13 17.29
N GLU A 44 -9.55 3.59 18.19
CA GLU A 44 -10.99 3.87 18.25
C GLU A 44 -11.28 5.35 18.51
N GLY A 45 -10.57 5.96 19.46
CA GLY A 45 -10.68 7.39 19.76
C GLY A 45 -10.32 8.25 18.54
N LYS A 46 -9.19 7.97 17.90
CA LYS A 46 -8.74 8.72 16.71
C LYS A 46 -9.66 8.52 15.50
N ALA A 47 -10.17 7.31 15.29
CA ALA A 47 -11.14 7.04 14.24
C ALA A 47 -12.43 7.83 14.47
N THR A 48 -12.90 7.90 15.71
CA THR A 48 -14.08 8.68 16.12
C THR A 48 -13.87 10.17 15.89
N GLU A 49 -12.74 10.74 16.35
CA GLU A 49 -12.39 12.16 16.15
C GLU A 49 -12.40 12.56 14.66
N GLN A 50 -11.96 11.65 13.79
CA GLN A 50 -11.85 11.89 12.35
C GLN A 50 -13.12 11.50 11.57
N ASN A 51 -14.13 10.93 12.23
CA ASN A 51 -15.32 10.34 11.60
C ASN A 51 -14.96 9.26 10.54
N ARG A 52 -14.05 8.35 10.90
CA ARG A 52 -13.50 7.31 10.03
C ARG A 52 -13.65 5.92 10.67
N ARG A 53 -13.47 4.87 9.86
CA ARG A 53 -13.43 3.49 10.37
C ARG A 53 -12.04 3.17 10.94
N PRO A 54 -11.94 2.48 12.09
CA PRO A 54 -10.67 2.01 12.65
C PRO A 54 -9.79 1.25 11.65
N SER A 55 -10.39 0.39 10.83
CA SER A 55 -9.67 -0.37 9.80
C SER A 55 -9.03 0.51 8.71
N THR A 56 -9.68 1.61 8.34
CA THR A 56 -9.12 2.59 7.39
C THR A 56 -7.92 3.31 8.01
N LEU A 57 -8.03 3.70 9.28
CA LEU A 57 -6.95 4.36 10.02
C LEU A 57 -5.74 3.43 10.18
N ILE A 58 -5.96 2.17 10.60
CA ILE A 58 -4.90 1.16 10.72
C ILE A 58 -4.19 0.94 9.38
N ARG A 59 -4.93 0.82 8.28
CA ARG A 59 -4.33 0.65 6.95
C ARG A 59 -3.41 1.82 6.60
N GLU A 60 -3.86 3.05 6.79
CA GLU A 60 -3.05 4.23 6.46
C GLU A 60 -1.82 4.36 7.37
N LEU A 61 -1.94 4.04 8.65
CA LEU A 61 -0.81 4.01 9.57
C LEU A 61 0.22 2.96 9.16
N LEU A 62 -0.22 1.78 8.72
CA LEU A 62 0.67 0.73 8.19
C LEU A 62 1.33 1.14 6.87
N GLU A 63 0.59 1.80 5.97
CA GLU A 63 1.16 2.35 4.73
C GLU A 63 2.21 3.43 5.02
N ALA A 64 1.95 4.30 5.99
CA ALA A 64 2.91 5.32 6.42
C ALA A 64 4.16 4.69 7.06
N ALA A 65 3.99 3.71 7.95
CA ALA A 65 5.09 2.99 8.56
C ALA A 65 5.97 2.28 7.51
N ARG A 66 5.35 1.62 6.52
CA ARG A 66 6.09 1.00 5.40
C ARG A 66 6.89 2.02 4.58
N ARG A 67 6.34 3.21 4.33
CA ARG A 67 7.07 4.27 3.62
C ARG A 67 8.27 4.73 4.43
N LEU A 68 8.09 4.96 5.73
CA LEU A 68 9.17 5.34 6.63
C LEU A 68 10.28 4.28 6.69
N GLU A 69 9.92 3.00 6.70
CA GLU A 69 10.88 1.88 6.65
C GLU A 69 11.66 1.87 5.32
N ALA A 70 11.02 2.21 4.20
CA ALA A 70 11.69 2.32 2.90
C ALA A 70 12.57 3.57 2.78
N ASP A 71 12.24 4.63 3.51
CA ASP A 71 12.95 5.92 3.52
C ASP A 71 14.11 5.95 4.53
N ASP A 72 14.33 4.87 5.31
CA ASP A 72 15.41 4.75 6.30
C ASP A 72 16.80 4.49 5.64
N GLU A 73 16.93 4.74 4.34
CA GLU A 73 18.22 4.81 3.67
C GLU A 73 18.90 6.15 4.03
N PRO A 74 20.05 6.12 4.74
CA PRO A 74 20.69 7.35 5.19
C PRO A 74 21.14 8.19 3.99
N VAL A 75 20.44 9.30 3.76
CA VAL A 75 20.84 10.28 2.75
C VAL A 75 22.09 11.00 3.27
N VAL A 76 23.26 10.65 2.74
CA VAL A 76 24.52 11.34 3.04
C VAL A 76 24.51 12.68 2.33
N VAL A 77 24.17 13.74 3.07
CA VAL A 77 24.26 15.11 2.57
C VAL A 77 25.60 15.71 2.98
N ARG A 78 26.33 16.34 2.06
CA ARG A 78 27.50 17.14 2.43
C ARG A 78 27.03 18.37 3.21
N ARG A 79 27.70 18.69 4.32
CA ARG A 79 27.37 19.85 5.16
C ARG A 79 27.24 21.15 4.36
N SER A 80 28.05 21.35 3.32
CA SER A 80 27.98 22.52 2.44
C SER A 80 26.67 22.62 1.67
N ASP A 81 26.13 21.49 1.20
CA ASP A 81 24.88 21.46 0.43
C ASP A 81 23.68 21.70 1.34
N LEU A 82 23.72 21.20 2.58
CA LEU A 82 22.70 21.49 3.59
C LEU A 82 22.68 22.98 3.94
N VAL A 83 23.84 23.59 4.19
CA VAL A 83 23.94 25.03 4.48
C VAL A 83 23.42 25.86 3.30
N ARG A 84 23.79 25.51 2.05
CA ARG A 84 23.28 26.20 0.86
C ARG A 84 21.76 26.08 0.72
N ALA A 85 21.19 24.90 1.00
CA ALA A 85 19.75 24.69 0.95
C ALA A 85 19.00 25.51 2.01
N ILE A 86 19.55 25.58 3.23
CA ILE A 86 19.00 26.41 4.31
C ILE A 86 19.08 27.90 3.94
N ASP A 87 20.22 28.36 3.42
CA ASP A 87 20.39 29.75 3.01
C ASP A 87 19.42 30.13 1.87
N ALA A 88 19.20 29.24 0.92
CA ALA A 88 18.24 29.43 -0.17
C ALA A 88 16.78 29.42 0.31
N ALA A 89 16.45 28.64 1.35
CA ALA A 89 15.11 28.60 1.92
C ALA A 89 14.81 29.82 2.81
N VAL A 90 15.83 30.35 3.50
CA VAL A 90 15.71 31.51 4.41
C VAL A 90 15.77 32.83 3.66
N ARG A 91 16.46 32.89 2.52
CA ARG A 91 16.46 34.04 1.61
C ARG A 91 15.66 33.69 0.37
N PRO A 92 14.33 33.82 0.37
CA PRO A 92 13.59 33.81 -0.88
C PRO A 92 14.19 34.91 -1.75
N THR A 93 14.73 34.50 -2.90
CA THR A 93 15.25 35.42 -3.91
C THR A 93 14.18 36.47 -4.16
N ALA A 94 14.48 37.73 -3.82
CA ALA A 94 13.67 38.85 -4.25
C ALA A 94 13.66 38.83 -5.78
N ALA A 95 12.54 38.41 -6.36
CA ALA A 95 12.20 38.56 -7.77
C ALA A 95 11.21 39.73 -7.88
#